data_AF-A0A091BWW4-F1
#
_entry.id   AF-A0A091BWW4-F1
#
_cell.length_a   1.000
_cell.length_b   1.000
_cell.length_c   1.000
_cell.angle_alpha   90.00
_cell.angle_beta   90.00
_cell.angle_gamma   90.00
#
_symmetry.space_group_name_H-M   'P 1'
#
loop_
_entity.id
_entity.type
_entity.pdbx_description
1 polymer ?
#
loop_
_entity_poly.entity_id
_entity_poly.type
_entity_poly.pdbx_seq_one_letter_code
_entity_poly.pdbx_strand_id
1 'polypeptide(L)'
;MEKNAAFWMNMIYTTGLFSLAVGGITSLLTAISLYANDNTTVGFFSSFVSVLAFLGGSFTPVDQFSETLQQLGNWLPNGAAMTSYLQIFQGFSFQDVFPLMIRVAGAAMICLVVAIMIFPKRRLD
;
A
#
# COMPACT_ATOMS: atom_id res chain seq x y z
N MET A 1 -8.79 -8.24 -25.15
CA MET A 1 -9.70 -8.50 -24.01
C MET A 1 -10.75 -7.42 -24.00
N GLU A 2 -12.03 -7.78 -24.09
CA GLU A 2 -13.11 -6.79 -23.94
C GLU A 2 -13.15 -6.32 -22.48
N LYS A 3 -13.06 -5.00 -22.29
CA LYS A 3 -13.12 -4.37 -20.96
C LYS A 3 -14.57 -4.31 -20.50
N ASN A 4 -15.05 -5.42 -19.95
CA ASN A 4 -16.41 -5.54 -19.41
C ASN A 4 -16.59 -4.79 -18.08
N ALA A 5 -17.84 -4.61 -17.65
CA ALA A 5 -18.16 -3.91 -16.39
C ALA A 5 -17.42 -4.49 -15.17
N ALA A 6 -17.22 -5.81 -15.13
CA ALA A 6 -16.46 -6.49 -14.08
C ALA A 6 -14.99 -6.05 -14.01
N PHE A 7 -14.35 -5.81 -15.16
CA PHE A 7 -12.97 -5.31 -15.21
C PHE A 7 -12.87 -3.93 -14.54
N TRP A 8 -13.78 -3.01 -14.89
CA TRP A 8 -13.80 -1.67 -14.32
C TRP A 8 -14.15 -1.67 -12.83
N MET A 9 -15.06 -2.54 -12.41
CA MET A 9 -15.40 -2.71 -11.00
C MET A 9 -14.19 -3.18 -10.17
N ASN A 10 -13.46 -4.20 -10.65
CA ASN A 10 -12.26 -4.70 -9.99
C ASN A 10 -11.17 -3.62 -9.92
N MET A 11 -11.02 -2.84 -11.00
CA MET A 11 -10.07 -1.73 -11.06
C MET A 11 -10.40 -0.65 -10.02
N ILE A 12 -11.64 -0.15 -10.00
CA ILE A 12 -12.09 0.88 -9.04
C ILE A 12 -11.93 0.40 -7.60
N TYR A 13 -12.29 -0.86 -7.33
CA TYR A 13 -12.17 -1.44 -5.99
C TYR A 13 -10.70 -1.55 -5.55
N THR A 14 -9.81 -2.03 -6.43
CA THR A 14 -8.36 -2.09 -6.16
C THR A 14 -7.79 -0.71 -5.88
N THR A 15 -8.11 0.27 -6.74
CA THR A 15 -7.63 1.65 -6.60
C THR A 15 -8.16 2.30 -5.32
N GLY A 16 -9.44 2.09 -4.99
CA GLY A 16 -10.04 2.61 -3.76
C GLY A 16 -9.34 2.09 -2.50
N LEU A 17 -9.12 0.78 -2.42
CA LEU A 17 -8.38 0.17 -1.32
C LEU A 17 -6.93 0.65 -1.25
N PHE A 18 -6.27 0.76 -2.41
CA PHE A 18 -4.89 1.23 -2.45
C PHE A 18 -4.79 2.70 -2.00
N SER A 19 -5.72 3.56 -2.39
CA SER A 19 -5.81 4.94 -1.90
C SER A 19 -6.00 5.00 -0.38
N LEU A 20 -6.79 4.10 0.22
CA LEU A 20 -6.91 4.00 1.68
C LEU A 20 -5.60 3.57 2.33
N ALA A 21 -4.85 2.64 1.73
CA ALA A 21 -3.54 2.24 2.23
C ALA A 21 -2.54 3.41 2.18
N VAL A 22 -2.51 4.16 1.07
CA VAL A 22 -1.67 5.36 0.96
C VAL A 22 -2.08 6.40 2.01
N GLY A 23 -3.37 6.67 2.18
CA GLY A 23 -3.87 7.59 3.21
C GLY A 23 -3.52 7.15 4.64
N GLY A 24 -3.59 5.85 4.94
CA GLY A 24 -3.19 5.28 6.22
C GLY A 24 -1.69 5.44 6.49
N ILE A 25 -0.85 5.16 5.50
CA ILE A 25 0.60 5.40 5.59
C ILE A 25 0.85 6.89 5.81
N THR A 26 0.27 7.78 5.00
CA THR A 26 0.43 9.23 5.17
C THR A 26 0.01 9.69 6.57
N SER A 27 -1.11 9.20 7.10
CA SER A 27 -1.56 9.52 8.45
C SER A 27 -0.55 9.10 9.53
N LEU A 28 0.03 7.90 9.39
CA LEU A 28 1.07 7.40 10.29
C LEU A 28 2.33 8.26 10.22
N LEU A 29 2.77 8.64 9.02
CA LEU A 29 3.93 9.52 8.84
C LEU A 29 3.66 10.91 9.43
N THR A 30 2.45 11.46 9.25
CA THR A 30 2.05 12.72 9.88
C THR A 30 2.11 12.64 11.40
N ALA A 31 1.56 11.57 11.99
CA ALA A 31 1.60 11.36 13.45
C ALA A 31 3.04 11.30 13.98
N ILE A 32 3.93 10.57 13.30
CA ILE A 32 5.36 10.48 13.65
C ILE A 32 6.04 11.85 13.51
N SER A 33 5.78 12.57 12.42
CA SER A 33 6.37 13.89 12.18
C SER A 33 5.98 14.90 13.25
N LEU A 34 4.71 14.88 13.68
CA LEU A 34 4.22 15.74 14.76
C LEU A 34 4.83 15.35 16.12
N TYR A 35 5.07 14.06 16.34
CA TYR A 35 5.71 13.57 17.56
C TYR A 35 7.21 13.92 17.62
N ALA A 36 7.93 13.77 16.51
CA ALA A 36 9.38 13.99 16.45
C ALA A 36 9.78 15.47 16.49
N ASN A 37 8.91 16.39 16.06
CA ASN A 37 9.13 17.84 16.05
C ASN A 37 10.46 18.27 15.35
N ASP A 38 10.90 17.51 14.34
CA ASP A 38 12.13 17.78 13.57
C ASP A 38 11.91 17.52 12.06
N ASN A 39 12.53 18.36 11.23
CA ASN A 39 12.44 18.35 9.77
C ASN A 39 13.16 17.13 9.14
N THR A 40 14.04 16.46 9.87
CA THR A 40 14.72 15.22 9.44
C THR A 40 13.74 14.08 9.12
N THR A 41 12.57 14.07 9.77
CA THR A 41 11.52 13.06 9.57
C THR A 41 11.00 13.04 8.12
N VAL A 42 10.89 14.21 7.48
CA VAL A 42 10.41 14.34 6.10
C VAL A 42 11.36 13.69 5.10
N GLY A 43 12.68 13.84 5.30
CA GLY A 43 13.70 13.21 4.46
C GLY A 43 13.67 11.68 4.57
N PHE A 44 13.53 11.16 5.79
CA PHE A 44 13.39 9.72 6.03
C PHE A 44 12.18 9.12 5.31
N PHE A 45 11.05 9.84 5.25
CA PHE A 45 9.84 9.37 4.58
C PHE A 45 10.02 9.17 3.07
N SER A 46 10.68 10.10 2.39
CA SER A 46 10.94 9.97 0.95
C SER A 46 11.78 8.72 0.64
N SER A 47 12.82 8.48 1.45
CA SER A 47 13.64 7.28 1.33
C SER A 47 12.85 6.00 1.64
N PHE A 48 12.02 6.03 2.69
CA PHE A 48 11.20 4.88 3.08
C PHE A 48 10.18 4.49 1.99
N VAL A 49 9.47 5.47 1.43
CA VAL A 49 8.52 5.24 0.32
C VAL A 49 9.26 4.74 -0.93
N SER A 50 10.45 5.25 -1.21
CA SER A 50 11.26 4.79 -2.36
C SER A 50 11.68 3.33 -2.23
N VAL A 51 12.08 2.91 -1.02
CA VAL A 51 12.41 1.51 -0.72
C VAL A 51 11.17 0.61 -0.88
N LEU A 52 10.02 1.04 -0.38
CA LEU A 52 8.75 0.33 -0.59
C LEU A 52 8.40 0.22 -2.08
N ALA A 53 8.52 1.30 -2.85
CA ALA A 53 8.25 1.33 -4.28
C ALA A 53 9.15 0.36 -5.07
N PHE A 54 10.42 0.24 -4.68
CA PHE A 54 11.32 -0.75 -5.26
C PHE A 54 10.91 -2.18 -4.88
N LEU A 55 10.80 -2.49 -3.58
CA LEU A 55 10.50 -3.84 -3.08
C LEU A 55 9.13 -4.36 -3.51
N GLY A 56 8.14 -3.48 -3.62
CA GLY A 56 6.80 -3.83 -4.11
C GLY A 56 6.70 -3.91 -5.64
N GLY A 57 7.79 -3.77 -6.38
CA GLY A 57 7.78 -3.92 -7.83
C GLY A 57 7.12 -2.76 -8.59
N SER A 58 7.05 -1.56 -7.98
CA SER A 58 6.53 -0.36 -8.66
C SER A 58 7.54 0.24 -9.65
N PHE A 59 8.84 0.05 -9.40
CA PHE A 59 9.93 0.50 -10.29
C PHE A 59 10.55 -0.62 -11.12
N THR A 60 10.40 -1.87 -10.69
CA THR A 60 11.04 -3.03 -11.33
C THR A 60 10.00 -4.10 -11.59
N PRO A 61 10.00 -4.72 -12.77
CA PRO A 61 9.08 -5.82 -13.08
C PRO A 61 9.25 -6.96 -12.06
N VAL A 62 8.17 -7.29 -11.37
CA VAL A 62 8.18 -8.26 -10.25
C VAL A 62 8.50 -9.68 -10.71
N ASP A 63 8.36 -9.97 -12.00
CA ASP A 63 8.76 -11.20 -12.70
C ASP A 63 10.28 -11.38 -12.79
N GLN A 64 11.06 -10.32 -12.59
CA GLN A 64 12.53 -10.38 -12.51
C GLN A 64 13.03 -10.62 -11.08
N PHE A 65 12.14 -10.60 -10.09
CA PHE A 65 12.49 -10.86 -8.70
C PHE A 65 12.56 -12.36 -8.42
N SER A 66 13.43 -12.76 -7.48
CA SER A 66 13.42 -14.13 -6.94
C SER A 66 12.07 -14.41 -6.28
N GLU A 67 11.65 -15.68 -6.23
CA GLU A 67 10.37 -16.08 -5.60
C GLU A 67 10.23 -15.53 -4.17
N THR A 68 11.32 -15.51 -3.41
CA THR A 68 11.38 -14.94 -2.06
C THR A 68 11.07 -13.44 -2.04
N LEU A 69 11.66 -12.68 -2.95
CA LEU A 69 11.47 -11.23 -3.04
C LEU A 69 10.07 -10.89 -3.55
N GLN A 70 9.53 -11.70 -4.46
CA GLN A 70 8.17 -11.56 -4.97
C GLN A 70 7.13 -11.87 -3.89
N GLN A 71 7.35 -12.89 -3.06
CA GLN A 71 6.51 -13.16 -1.89
C GLN A 71 6.56 -12.00 -0.90
N LEU A 72 7.74 -11.45 -0.62
CA LEU A 72 7.93 -10.33 0.30
C LEU A 72 7.25 -9.05 -0.22
N GLY A 73 7.39 -8.77 -1.52
CA GLY A 73 6.69 -7.68 -2.20
C GLY A 73 5.16 -7.81 -2.14
N ASN A 74 4.63 -9.04 -2.23
CA ASN A 74 3.19 -9.32 -2.12
C ASN A 74 2.60 -9.14 -0.71
N TRP A 75 3.44 -8.93 0.31
CA TRP A 75 3.01 -8.51 1.65
C TRP A 75 2.99 -6.99 1.81
N LEU A 76 3.73 -6.27 0.97
CA LEU A 76 3.70 -4.81 0.95
C LEU A 76 2.42 -4.33 0.26
N PRO A 77 1.75 -3.29 0.77
CA PRO A 77 0.48 -2.82 0.21
C PRO A 77 0.62 -2.37 -1.26
N ASN A 78 1.76 -1.77 -1.64
CA ASN A 78 2.02 -1.38 -3.02
C ASN A 78 2.31 -2.58 -3.94
N GLY A 79 3.00 -3.62 -3.44
CA GLY A 79 3.23 -4.84 -4.23
C GLY A 79 1.99 -5.70 -4.39
N ALA A 80 1.19 -5.86 -3.33
CA ALA A 80 -0.10 -6.53 -3.42
C ALA A 80 -1.07 -5.82 -4.39
N ALA A 81 -1.09 -4.47 -4.38
CA ALA A 81 -1.86 -3.69 -5.34
C ALA A 81 -1.35 -3.84 -6.78
N MET A 82 -0.03 -3.78 -7.01
CA MET A 82 0.57 -3.98 -8.33
C MET A 82 0.26 -5.37 -8.91
N THR A 83 0.44 -6.42 -8.11
CA THR A 83 0.09 -7.79 -8.49
C THR A 83 -1.40 -7.92 -8.79
N SER A 84 -2.26 -7.25 -8.01
CA SER A 84 -3.70 -7.20 -8.28
C SER A 84 -4.02 -6.57 -9.63
N TYR A 85 -3.38 -5.44 -9.98
CA TYR A 85 -3.55 -4.82 -11.30
C TYR A 85 -3.10 -5.74 -12.44
N LEU A 86 -1.95 -6.40 -12.29
CA LEU A 86 -1.45 -7.35 -13.29
C LEU A 86 -2.41 -8.53 -13.50
N GLN A 87 -2.96 -9.10 -12.43
CA GLN A 87 -3.95 -10.18 -12.51
C GLN A 87 -5.26 -9.71 -13.18
N ILE A 88 -5.75 -8.51 -12.84
CA ILE A 88 -6.92 -7.92 -13.50
C ILE A 88 -6.67 -7.71 -14.99
N PHE A 89 -5.48 -7.24 -15.39
CA PHE A 89 -5.11 -7.09 -16.80
C PHE A 89 -4.95 -8.41 -17.54
N GLN A 90 -4.59 -9.49 -16.85
CA GLN A 90 -4.49 -10.84 -17.40
C GLN A 90 -5.86 -11.54 -17.51
N GLY A 91 -6.92 -10.94 -16.97
CA GLY A 91 -8.27 -11.49 -17.03
C GLY A 91 -8.59 -12.49 -15.91
N PHE A 92 -7.82 -12.48 -14.82
CA PHE A 92 -8.13 -13.29 -13.64
C PHE A 92 -9.46 -12.89 -13.00
N SER A 93 -10.06 -13.84 -12.29
CA SER A 93 -11.34 -13.62 -11.63
C SER A 93 -11.19 -12.74 -10.38
N PHE A 94 -12.29 -12.17 -9.90
CA PHE A 94 -12.27 -11.38 -8.66
C PHE A 94 -11.79 -12.19 -7.45
N GLN A 95 -12.08 -13.50 -7.41
CA GLN A 95 -11.70 -14.37 -6.29
C GLN A 95 -10.18 -14.56 -6.18
N ASP A 96 -9.47 -14.51 -7.31
CA ASP A 96 -8.02 -14.65 -7.35
C ASP A 96 -7.30 -13.41 -6.79
N VAL A 97 -7.90 -12.24 -7.01
CA VAL A 97 -7.36 -10.93 -6.60
C VAL A 97 -7.75 -10.57 -5.17
N PHE A 98 -8.89 -11.10 -4.70
CA PHE A 98 -9.42 -10.87 -3.35
C PHE A 98 -8.42 -11.06 -2.19
N PRO A 99 -7.59 -12.14 -2.13
CA PRO A 99 -6.60 -12.29 -1.05
C PRO A 99 -5.55 -11.18 -1.05
N LEU A 100 -5.15 -10.66 -2.21
CA LEU A 100 -4.21 -9.53 -2.31
C LEU A 100 -4.88 -8.24 -1.80
N MET A 101 -6.14 -8.02 -2.15
CA MET A 101 -6.93 -6.87 -1.69
C MET A 101 -7.10 -6.85 -0.17
N ILE A 102 -7.31 -8.02 0.46
CA ILE A 102 -7.37 -8.14 1.92
C ILE A 102 -6.05 -7.71 2.56
N ARG A 103 -4.90 -8.06 1.96
CA ARG A 103 -3.59 -7.63 2.47
C ARG A 103 -3.42 -6.12 2.41
N VAL A 104 -3.86 -5.48 1.32
CA VAL A 104 -3.85 -4.01 1.18
C VAL A 104 -4.75 -3.36 2.23
N ALA A 105 -5.98 -3.87 2.41
CA ALA A 105 -6.92 -3.37 3.40
C ALA A 105 -6.39 -3.55 4.84
N GLY A 106 -5.79 -4.71 5.14
CA GLY A 106 -5.16 -5.00 6.43
C GLY A 106 -4.01 -4.06 6.72
N ALA A 107 -3.13 -3.82 5.76
CA ALA A 107 -2.04 -2.86 5.89
C ALA A 107 -2.56 -1.43 6.12
N ALA A 108 -3.60 -1.01 5.39
CA ALA A 108 -4.24 0.29 5.59
C ALA A 108 -4.78 0.44 7.03
N MET A 109 -5.50 -0.56 7.52
CA MET A 109 -6.03 -0.58 8.88
C MET A 109 -4.94 -0.55 9.95
N ILE A 110 -3.88 -1.34 9.78
CA ILE A 110 -2.74 -1.35 10.71
C ILE A 110 -2.08 0.04 10.75
N CYS A 111 -1.80 0.64 9.59
CA CYS A 111 -1.22 1.98 9.53
C CYS A 111 -2.12 3.02 10.21
N LEU A 112 -3.44 2.99 9.97
CA LEU A 112 -4.38 3.91 10.61
C LEU A 112 -4.45 3.73 12.13
N VAL A 113 -4.53 2.48 12.61
CA VAL A 113 -4.58 2.20 14.06
C VAL A 113 -3.31 2.68 14.74
N VAL A 114 -2.14 2.38 14.17
CA VAL A 114 -0.85 2.82 14.70
C VAL A 114 -0.72 4.34 14.64
N ALA A 115 -1.19 4.99 13.56
CA ALA A 115 -1.24 6.44 13.45
C ALA A 115 -2.02 7.07 14.61
N ILE A 116 -3.23 6.55 14.89
CA ILE A 116 -4.09 7.04 15.98
C ILE A 116 -3.42 6.83 17.35
N MET A 117 -2.74 5.70 17.56
CA MET A 117 -2.04 5.42 18.82
C MET A 117 -0.86 6.36 19.07
N ILE A 118 -0.09 6.69 18.02
CA ILE A 118 1.09 7.55 18.09
C ILE A 118 0.70 9.04 18.11
N PHE A 119 -0.46 9.39 17.55
CA PHE A 119 -0.88 10.78 17.40
C PHE A 119 -0.79 11.52 18.75
N PRO A 120 -0.02 12.61 18.84
CA PRO A 120 0.22 13.28 20.11
C PRO A 120 -1.10 13.82 20.66
N LYS A 121 -1.56 13.23 21.77
CA LYS A 121 -2.70 13.76 22.52
C LYS A 121 -2.27 15.12 23.07
N ARG A 122 -2.84 16.19 22.52
CA ARG A 122 -2.59 17.57 22.92
C ARG A 122 -2.59 17.63 24.45
N ARG A 123 -1.48 18.06 25.06
CA ARG A 123 -1.48 18.46 26.47
C ARG A 123 -2.42 19.66 26.56
N LEU A 124 -3.59 19.44 27.16
CA LEU A 124 -4.44 20.51 27.65
C LEU A 124 -3.78 20.96 28.97
N ASP A 125 -2.65 21.65 28.85
CA ASP A 125 -2.04 22.40 29.95
C ASP A 125 -2.44 23.88 29.80
#